data_AF-A0A2H0P1F5-F1
#
_entry.id   AF-A0A2H0P1F5-F1
#
_cell.length_a   1.000
_cell.length_b   1.000
_cell.length_c   1.000
_cell.angle_alpha   90.00
_cell.angle_beta   90.00
_cell.angle_gamma   90.00
#
_symmetry.space_group_name_H-M   'P 1'
#
loop_
_entity.id
_entity.type
_entity.pdbx_description
1 polymer ?
#
loop_
_entity_poly.entity_id
_entity_poly.type
_entity_poly.pdbx_seq_one_letter_code
_entity_poly.pdbx_strand_id
1 'polypeptide(L)'
;LPAWIDGRLRQQGQSAPPDALEFIAEQVEGNLLAAHQEIRKLAALYPAGELSLAQVEDAVLNVARYDVDKLRAALAAGASARCARLLDGLRAEGAAAPLVLWAFATEIRTVAAVRRAIDQGRPPAAALKQ
;
A
#
# COMPACT_ATOMS: atom_id res chain seq x y z
N LEU A 1 -0.32 22.50 0.89
CA LEU A 1 -0.54 21.32 1.75
C LEU A 1 0.65 21.00 2.66
N PRO A 2 1.91 21.01 2.20
CA PRO A 2 3.08 20.75 3.07
C PRO A 2 3.16 21.62 4.33
N ALA A 3 2.92 22.93 4.19
CA ALA A 3 2.89 23.86 5.33
C ALA A 3 1.81 23.54 6.38
N TRP A 4 0.69 22.94 5.97
CA TRP A 4 -0.36 22.52 6.89
C TRP A 4 0.06 21.26 7.66
N ILE A 5 0.72 20.32 6.98
CA ILE A 5 1.28 19.09 7.57
C ILE A 5 2.36 19.46 8.60
N ASP A 6 3.27 20.37 8.25
CA ASP A 6 4.31 20.90 9.15
C ASP A 6 3.70 21.50 10.42
N GLY A 7 2.67 22.35 10.28
CA GLY A 7 1.97 22.92 11.42
C GLY A 7 1.33 21.88 12.34
N ARG A 8 0.86 20.75 11.79
CA ARG A 8 0.27 19.64 12.57
C ARG A 8 1.32 18.78 13.25
N LEU A 9 2.43 18.47 12.59
CA LEU A 9 3.56 17.78 13.21
C LEU A 9 4.09 18.58 14.41
N ARG A 10 4.20 19.91 14.27
CA ARG A 10 4.64 20.77 15.38
C ARG A 10 3.68 20.72 16.58
N GLN A 11 2.37 20.60 16.36
CA GLN A 11 1.39 20.49 17.46
C GLN A 11 1.57 19.22 18.30
N GLN A 12 2.16 18.16 17.73
CA GLN A 12 2.49 16.91 18.44
C GLN A 12 3.98 16.83 18.82
N GLY A 13 4.73 17.94 18.74
CA GLY A 13 6.14 17.98 19.12
C GLY A 13 7.08 17.29 18.12
N GLN A 14 6.65 17.11 16.88
CA GLN A 14 7.46 16.52 15.81
C GLN A 14 7.75 17.54 14.70
N SER A 15 8.82 17.29 13.94
CA SER A 15 9.15 18.01 12.72
C SER A 15 9.63 17.03 11.66
N ALA A 16 9.62 17.42 10.39
CA ALA A 16 10.13 16.60 9.30
C ALA A 16 10.79 17.52 8.25
N PRO A 17 11.78 17.03 7.50
CA PRO A 17 12.42 17.79 6.43
C PRO A 17 11.44 18.07 5.27
N PRO A 18 11.69 19.09 4.44
CA PRO A 18 10.77 19.53 3.39
C PRO A 18 10.35 18.43 2.41
N ASP A 19 11.29 17.56 2.02
CA ASP A 19 11.07 16.40 1.16
C ASP A 19 10.06 15.40 1.78
N ALA A 20 10.16 15.15 3.09
CA ALA A 20 9.20 14.30 3.80
C ALA A 20 7.80 14.94 3.89
N LEU A 21 7.72 16.26 4.02
CA LEU A 21 6.44 16.99 4.01
C LEU A 21 5.77 16.97 2.64
N GLU A 22 6.57 17.11 1.57
CA GLU A 22 6.11 16.96 0.19
C GLU A 22 5.63 15.55 -0.07
N PHE A 23 6.39 14.54 0.36
CA PHE A 23 5.99 13.14 0.24
C PHE A 23 4.63 12.85 0.90
N ILE A 24 4.40 13.29 2.14
CA ILE A 24 3.10 13.12 2.80
C ILE A 24 2.00 13.84 1.98
N ALA A 25 2.27 15.05 1.49
CA ALA A 25 1.31 15.83 0.71
C ALA A 25 0.93 15.16 -0.61
N GLU A 26 1.88 14.50 -1.28
CA GLU A 26 1.65 13.72 -2.49
C GLU A 26 0.83 12.46 -2.18
N GLN A 27 1.15 11.71 -1.14
CA GLN A 27 0.46 10.45 -0.80
C GLN A 27 -1.01 10.65 -0.43
N VAL A 28 -1.34 11.77 0.19
CA VAL A 28 -2.71 12.04 0.62
C VAL A 28 -3.56 12.66 -0.49
N GLU A 29 -2.95 13.08 -1.62
CA GLU A 29 -3.61 13.66 -2.80
C GLU A 29 -4.68 14.75 -2.46
N GLY A 30 -4.42 15.55 -1.42
CA GLY A 30 -5.35 16.59 -0.95
C GLY A 30 -6.44 16.15 0.05
N ASN A 31 -6.50 14.87 0.42
CA ASN A 31 -7.40 14.35 1.44
C ASN A 31 -6.90 14.70 2.86
N LEU A 32 -7.43 15.78 3.42
CA LEU A 32 -7.04 16.28 4.75
C LEU A 32 -7.34 15.29 5.89
N LEU A 33 -8.34 14.41 5.73
CA LEU A 33 -8.63 13.38 6.73
C LEU A 33 -7.54 12.30 6.73
N ALA A 34 -7.15 11.83 5.55
CA ALA A 34 -6.04 10.89 5.39
C ALA A 34 -4.74 11.49 5.95
N ALA A 35 -4.43 12.74 5.59
CA ALA A 35 -3.28 13.45 6.13
C ALA A 35 -3.28 13.52 7.66
N HIS A 36 -4.44 13.79 8.26
CA HIS A 36 -4.56 13.81 9.71
C HIS A 36 -4.31 12.44 10.36
N GLN A 37 -4.78 11.35 9.74
CA GLN A 37 -4.56 9.98 10.23
C GLN A 37 -3.08 9.60 10.16
N GLU A 38 -2.42 9.90 9.05
CA GLU A 38 -0.99 9.65 8.84
C GLU A 38 -0.12 10.41 9.85
N ILE A 39 -0.43 11.68 10.10
CA ILE A 39 0.28 12.50 11.10
C ILE A 39 0.10 11.92 12.51
N ARG A 40 -1.11 11.50 12.89
CA ARG A 40 -1.35 10.85 14.19
C ARG A 40 -0.63 9.51 14.32
N LYS A 41 -0.49 8.76 13.21
CA LYS A 41 0.28 7.51 13.19
C LYS A 41 1.76 7.77 13.48
N LEU A 42 2.35 8.82 12.92
CA LEU A 42 3.74 9.23 13.22
C LEU A 42 3.97 9.54 14.71
N ALA A 43 2.99 10.15 15.40
CA ALA A 43 3.08 10.38 16.85
C ALA A 43 3.01 9.08 17.68
N ALA A 44 2.33 8.05 17.17
CA ALA A 44 2.23 6.76 17.85
C ALA A 44 3.49 5.90 17.64
N LEU A 45 4.16 6.05 16.49
CA LEU A 45 5.31 5.24 16.11
C LEU A 45 6.66 5.82 16.56
N TYR A 46 6.76 7.15 16.62
CA TYR A 46 8.03 7.82 16.91
C TYR A 46 7.88 8.83 18.06
N PRO A 47 8.94 9.03 18.87
CA PRO A 47 8.93 10.05 19.91
C PRO A 47 8.87 11.47 19.32
N ALA A 48 8.71 12.46 20.20
CA ALA A 48 8.86 13.87 19.82
C ALA A 48 10.29 14.14 19.29
N GLY A 49 10.40 15.01 18.29
CA GLY A 49 11.65 15.32 17.60
C GLY A 49 11.55 15.34 16.08
N GLU A 50 12.69 15.42 15.42
CA GLU A 50 12.76 15.41 13.96
C GLU A 50 12.66 13.98 13.40
N LEU A 51 11.72 13.78 12.48
CA LEU A 51 11.51 12.55 11.74
C LEU A 51 12.32 12.61 10.46
N SER A 52 13.05 11.54 10.15
CA SER A 52 13.73 11.38 8.86
C SER A 52 12.74 11.03 7.74
N LEU A 53 13.10 11.32 6.48
CA LEU A 53 12.32 10.91 5.32
C LEU A 53 12.02 9.41 5.34
N ALA A 54 13.01 8.56 5.64
CA ALA A 54 12.82 7.11 5.69
C ALA A 54 11.79 6.66 6.75
N GLN A 55 11.74 7.33 7.91
CA GLN A 55 10.73 7.07 8.94
C GLN A 55 9.33 7.49 8.49
N VAL A 56 9.24 8.62 7.79
CA VAL A 56 7.98 9.11 7.21
C VAL A 56 7.50 8.17 6.10
N GLU A 57 8.38 7.74 5.21
CA GLU A 57 8.07 6.78 4.14
C GLU A 57 7.59 5.45 4.71
N ASP A 58 8.30 4.87 5.68
CA ASP A 58 7.93 3.60 6.31
C ASP A 58 6.57 3.67 7.01
N ALA A 59 6.29 4.79 7.69
CA ALA A 59 5.00 5.00 8.33
C ALA A 59 3.89 5.22 7.29
N VAL A 60 4.06 6.11 6.32
CA VAL A 60 3.00 6.55 5.40
C VAL A 60 2.69 5.52 4.31
N LEU A 61 3.67 4.71 3.90
CA LEU A 61 3.48 3.65 2.91
C LEU A 61 2.92 2.35 3.48
N ASN A 62 2.97 2.15 4.80
CA ASN A 62 2.19 1.12 5.49
C ASN A 62 0.72 1.57 5.51
N VAL A 63 -0.23 0.95 4.78
CA VAL A 63 -0.92 -0.27 5.30
C VAL A 63 -1.88 -0.96 4.30
N ALA A 64 -1.90 -0.59 3.01
CA ALA A 64 -2.82 -1.29 2.08
C ALA A 64 -2.33 -1.44 0.66
N ARG A 65 -1.66 -0.43 0.11
CA ARG A 65 -1.29 -0.45 -1.32
C ARG A 65 -0.17 -1.46 -1.58
N TYR A 66 0.92 -1.37 -0.81
CA TYR A 66 2.04 -2.30 -0.93
C TYR A 66 1.66 -3.72 -0.53
N ASP A 67 0.78 -3.91 0.44
CA ASP A 67 0.39 -5.25 0.89
C ASP A 67 -0.59 -5.94 -0.06
N VAL A 68 -1.45 -5.17 -0.75
CA VAL A 68 -2.27 -5.69 -1.85
C VAL A 68 -1.41 -6.10 -3.05
N ASP A 69 -0.38 -5.33 -3.42
CA ASP A 69 0.53 -5.74 -4.51
C ASP A 69 1.38 -6.96 -4.13
N LYS A 70 1.86 -7.04 -2.88
CA LYS A 70 2.53 -8.24 -2.36
C LYS A 70 1.58 -9.45 -2.37
N LEU A 71 0.30 -9.26 -2.03
CA LEU A 71 -0.72 -10.31 -2.10
C LEU A 71 -0.93 -10.79 -3.54
N ARG A 72 -1.04 -9.88 -4.51
CA ARG A 72 -1.15 -10.23 -5.93
C ARG A 72 0.06 -11.04 -6.43
N ALA A 73 1.27 -10.63 -6.07
CA ALA A 73 2.48 -11.38 -6.42
C ALA A 73 2.50 -12.78 -5.76
N ALA A 74 2.07 -12.90 -4.51
CA ALA A 74 1.98 -14.19 -3.83
C ALA A 74 0.91 -15.11 -4.45
N LEU A 75 -0.23 -14.55 -4.89
CA LEU A 75 -1.28 -15.27 -5.62
C LEU A 75 -0.78 -15.80 -6.96
N ALA A 76 -0.13 -14.95 -7.76
CA ALA A 76 0.44 -15.33 -9.05
C ALA A 76 1.52 -16.43 -8.90
N ALA A 77 2.29 -16.39 -7.80
CA ALA A 77 3.29 -17.40 -7.47
C ALA A 77 2.71 -18.69 -6.85
N GLY A 78 1.40 -18.76 -6.57
CA GLY A 78 0.78 -19.91 -5.90
C GLY A 78 1.24 -20.12 -4.45
N ALA A 79 1.78 -19.08 -3.81
CA ALA A 79 2.38 -19.18 -2.48
C ALA A 79 1.33 -19.09 -1.36
N SER A 80 0.46 -20.11 -1.23
CA SER A 80 -0.73 -20.09 -0.35
C SER A 80 -0.45 -19.70 1.11
N ALA A 81 0.63 -20.22 1.71
CA ALA A 81 1.02 -19.88 3.09
C ALA A 81 1.49 -18.41 3.24
N ARG A 82 2.03 -17.82 2.17
CA ARG A 82 2.39 -16.40 2.15
C ARG A 82 1.14 -15.54 1.95
N CYS A 83 0.20 -15.95 1.10
CA CYS A 83 -1.08 -15.27 0.92
C CYS A 83 -1.88 -15.18 2.22
N ALA A 84 -1.95 -16.27 2.99
CA ALA A 84 -2.64 -16.29 4.29
C ALA A 84 -2.06 -15.26 5.26
N ARG A 85 -0.73 -15.22 5.41
CA ARG A 85 -0.04 -14.23 6.27
C ARG A 85 -0.28 -12.78 5.83
N LEU A 86 -0.27 -12.52 4.52
CA LEU A 86 -0.55 -11.18 3.98
C LEU A 86 -2.01 -10.77 4.20
N LEU A 87 -2.96 -11.71 4.09
CA LEU A 87 -4.36 -11.48 4.40
C LEU A 87 -4.58 -11.15 5.88
N ASP A 88 -3.88 -11.84 6.78
CA ASP A 88 -3.95 -11.55 8.22
C ASP A 88 -3.42 -10.14 8.53
N GLY A 89 -2.32 -9.74 7.89
CA GLY A 89 -1.78 -8.38 7.97
C GLY A 89 -2.79 -7.33 7.48
N LEU A 90 -3.26 -7.47 6.24
CA LEU A 90 -4.29 -6.60 5.64
C LEU A 90 -5.56 -6.51 6.50
N ARG A 91 -5.96 -7.61 7.16
CA ARG A 91 -7.10 -7.62 8.06
C ARG A 91 -6.83 -6.86 9.36
N ALA A 92 -5.67 -7.05 9.98
CA ALA A 92 -5.27 -6.32 11.19
C ALA A 92 -5.15 -4.81 10.93
N GLU A 93 -4.76 -4.48 9.71
CA GLU A 93 -4.58 -3.13 9.18
C GLU A 93 -5.90 -2.45 8.75
N GLY A 94 -7.01 -3.18 8.77
CA GLY A 94 -8.32 -2.62 8.42
C GLY A 94 -8.48 -2.35 6.93
N ALA A 95 -7.72 -3.05 6.07
CA ALA A 95 -7.78 -2.89 4.63
C ALA A 95 -9.21 -3.09 4.11
N ALA A 96 -9.63 -2.23 3.18
CA ALA A 96 -10.97 -2.28 2.62
C ALA A 96 -11.20 -3.62 1.89
N ALA A 97 -12.16 -4.42 2.37
CA ALA A 97 -12.50 -5.71 1.79
C ALA A 97 -12.75 -5.68 0.26
N PRO A 98 -13.37 -4.62 -0.33
CA PRO A 98 -13.51 -4.51 -1.78
C PRO A 98 -12.17 -4.50 -2.54
N LEU A 99 -11.13 -3.89 -1.98
CA LEU A 99 -9.80 -3.84 -2.60
C LEU A 99 -9.13 -5.21 -2.60
N VAL A 100 -9.23 -5.95 -1.49
CA VAL A 100 -8.74 -7.33 -1.37
C VAL A 100 -9.49 -8.24 -2.36
N LEU A 101 -10.82 -8.12 -2.44
CA LEU A 101 -11.63 -8.87 -3.40
C LEU A 101 -11.23 -8.57 -4.85
N TRP A 102 -11.01 -7.30 -5.18
CA TRP A 102 -10.54 -6.89 -6.50
C TRP A 102 -9.20 -7.53 -6.86
N ALA A 103 -8.25 -7.59 -5.92
CA ALA A 103 -6.94 -8.21 -6.14
C ALA A 103 -7.05 -9.70 -6.49
N PHE A 104 -7.82 -10.45 -5.70
CA PHE A 104 -8.11 -11.86 -5.99
C PHE A 104 -8.79 -12.05 -7.34
N ALA A 105 -9.84 -11.27 -7.60
CA ALA A 105 -10.61 -11.39 -8.84
C ALA A 105 -9.76 -11.06 -10.07
N THR A 106 -8.83 -10.11 -9.96
CA THR A 106 -7.90 -9.76 -11.03
C THR A 106 -6.94 -10.91 -11.33
N GLU A 107 -6.25 -11.43 -10.32
CA GLU A 107 -5.29 -12.53 -10.53
C GLU A 107 -5.97 -13.80 -11.05
N ILE A 108 -7.15 -14.16 -10.53
CA ILE A 108 -7.92 -15.31 -11.02
C ILE A 108 -8.32 -15.13 -12.48
N ARG A 109 -8.79 -13.94 -12.87
CA ARG A 109 -9.17 -13.66 -14.27
C ARG A 109 -7.96 -13.71 -15.19
N THR A 110 -6.81 -13.19 -14.77
CA THR A 110 -5.56 -13.25 -15.53
C THR A 110 -5.17 -14.71 -15.80
N VAL A 111 -5.14 -15.55 -14.76
CA VAL A 111 -4.82 -16.98 -14.90
C VAL A 111 -5.85 -17.69 -15.81
N ALA A 112 -7.13 -17.39 -15.65
CA ALA A 112 -8.19 -17.96 -16.48
C ALA A 112 -8.05 -17.55 -17.97
N ALA A 113 -7.68 -16.30 -18.25
CA ALA A 113 -7.46 -15.81 -19.60
C ALA A 113 -6.25 -16.49 -20.25
N VAL A 114 -5.13 -16.58 -19.54
CA VAL A 114 -3.93 -17.30 -19.99
C VAL A 114 -4.26 -18.76 -20.27
N ARG A 115 -4.98 -19.43 -19.36
CA ARG A 115 -5.38 -20.82 -19.53
C ARG A 115 -6.25 -21.01 -20.76
N ARG A 116 -7.25 -20.16 -20.96
CA ARG A 116 -8.12 -20.18 -22.13
C ARG A 116 -7.34 -20.00 -23.43
N ALA A 117 -6.34 -19.13 -23.47
CA ALA A 117 -5.49 -18.93 -24.64
C ALA A 117 -4.67 -20.19 -24.97
N ILE A 118 -4.13 -20.86 -23.94
CA ILE A 118 -3.41 -22.13 -24.09
C ILE A 118 -4.35 -23.23 -24.62
N ASP A 119 -5.54 -23.36 -24.04
CA ASP A 119 -6.55 -24.34 -24.48
C ASP A 119 -7.01 -24.09 -25.94
N GLN A 120 -6.88 -22.85 -26.44
CA GLN A 120 -7.11 -22.47 -27.83
C GLN A 120 -5.89 -22.70 -28.76
N GLY A 121 -4.83 -23.34 -28.26
CA GLY A 121 -3.64 -23.70 -29.03
C GLY A 121 -2.60 -22.57 -29.16
N ARG A 122 -2.74 -21.46 -28.42
CA ARG A 122 -1.69 -20.43 -28.40
C ARG A 122 -0.48 -20.89 -27.56
N PRO A 123 0.76 -20.58 -28.01
CA PRO A 123 1.94 -20.87 -27.22
C PRO A 123 1.91 -20.14 -25.87
N PRO A 124 2.33 -20.77 -24.74
CA PRO A 124 2.29 -20.17 -23.41
C PRO A 124 2.98 -18.81 -23.30
N ALA A 125 4.13 -18.64 -23.97
CA ALA A 125 4.88 -17.38 -23.97
C ALA A 125 4.13 -16.22 -24.67
N ALA A 126 3.23 -16.52 -25.61
CA ALA A 126 2.37 -15.54 -26.25
C ALA A 126 1.11 -15.25 -25.43
N ALA A 127 0.64 -16.22 -24.64
CA ALA A 127 -0.50 -16.06 -23.74
C ALA A 127 -0.18 -15.19 -22.51
N LEU A 128 1.08 -15.19 -22.04
CA LEU A 128 1.57 -14.41 -20.89
C LEU A 128 1.79 -12.90 -21.15
N LYS A 129 1.74 -12.45 -22.41
CA LYS A 129 2.00 -11.04 -22.79
C LYS A 129 0.74 -10.15 -22.84
N GLN A 130 -0.38 -10.61 -22.29
CA GLN A 130 -1.67 -9.90 -22.31
C GLN A 130 -1.93 -9.11 -21.04
#